data_AF-A0A847VWG0-F1
#
_entry.id   AF-A0A847VWG0-F1
#
_cell.length_a   1.000
_cell.length_b   1.000
_cell.length_c   1.000
_cell.angle_alpha   90.00
_cell.angle_beta   90.00
_cell.angle_gamma   90.00
#
_symmetry.space_group_name_H-M   'P 1'
#
loop_
_entity.id
_entity.type
_entity.pdbx_description
1 polymer ?
#
loop_
_entity_poly.entity_id
_entity_poly.type
_entity_poly.pdbx_seq_one_letter_code
_entity_poly.pdbx_strand_id
1 'polypeptide(L)'
;MSPEERYDEVKEAILTHIQNMFVELEQEMAMSHQEKYALLEDSFEGAADEDELRVAFERWYADNAEDLKLDYDVDELWESALNGEWNYDNYSREANDDEEDLEEADTVFSDSKDDSDEDY
;
A
#
# COMPACT_ATOMS: atom_id res chain seq x y z
N MET A 1 38.09 -20.63 4.68
CA MET A 1 37.32 -19.41 4.42
C MET A 1 38.29 -18.29 4.09
N SER A 2 38.24 -17.82 2.86
CA SER A 2 38.98 -16.66 2.39
C SER A 2 38.35 -15.37 2.96
N PRO A 3 39.08 -14.25 2.95
CA PRO A 3 38.52 -12.94 3.30
C PRO A 3 37.30 -12.55 2.46
N GLU A 4 37.27 -12.95 1.18
CA GLU A 4 36.15 -12.70 0.27
C GLU A 4 34.92 -13.53 0.65
N GLU A 5 35.09 -14.82 0.92
CA GLU A 5 34.00 -15.70 1.39
C GLU A 5 33.39 -15.18 2.70
N ARG A 6 34.21 -14.65 3.62
CA ARG A 6 33.75 -14.03 4.87
C ARG A 6 33.02 -12.71 4.65
N TYR A 7 33.48 -11.90 3.70
CA TYR A 7 32.82 -10.65 3.34
C TYR A 7 31.41 -10.91 2.79
N ASP A 8 31.29 -11.87 1.86
CA ASP A 8 30.01 -12.21 1.25
C ASP A 8 29.02 -12.78 2.28
N GLU A 9 29.47 -13.67 3.18
CA GLU A 9 28.62 -14.20 4.27
C GLU A 9 28.10 -13.08 5.19
N VAL A 10 28.97 -12.15 5.61
CA VAL A 10 28.57 -11.04 6.49
C VAL A 10 27.63 -10.09 5.76
N LYS A 11 27.89 -9.78 4.49
CA LYS A 11 27.03 -8.95 3.66
C LYS A 11 25.64 -9.58 3.52
N GLU A 12 25.57 -10.85 3.15
CA GLU A 12 24.30 -11.58 2.98
C GLU A 12 23.52 -11.62 4.29
N ALA A 13 24.18 -11.90 5.41
CA ALA A 13 23.56 -11.93 6.73
C ALA A 13 22.95 -10.57 7.11
N ILE A 14 23.68 -9.46 6.88
CA ILE A 14 23.17 -8.12 7.17
C ILE A 14 22.00 -7.76 6.24
N LEU A 15 22.14 -7.99 4.92
CA LEU A 15 21.08 -7.67 3.96
C LEU A 15 19.80 -8.44 4.25
N THR A 16 19.92 -9.75 4.51
CA THR A 16 18.78 -10.60 4.88
C THR A 16 18.13 -10.12 6.18
N HIS A 17 18.94 -9.74 7.18
CA HIS A 17 18.39 -9.23 8.44
C HIS A 17 17.62 -7.93 8.24
N ILE A 18 18.17 -6.96 7.51
CA ILE A 18 17.48 -5.70 7.21
C ILE A 18 16.20 -5.94 6.42
N GLN A 19 16.24 -6.83 5.42
CA GLN A 19 15.06 -7.18 4.63
C GLN A 19 13.95 -7.78 5.51
N ASN A 20 14.30 -8.69 6.42
CA ASN A 20 13.34 -9.27 7.35
C ASN A 20 12.72 -8.21 8.28
N MET A 21 13.54 -7.26 8.78
CA MET A 21 13.00 -6.16 9.59
C MET A 21 12.01 -5.30 8.81
N PHE A 22 12.27 -5.01 7.52
CA PHE A 22 11.32 -4.25 6.71
C PHE A 22 10.00 -5.01 6.53
N VAL A 23 10.06 -6.32 6.28
CA VAL A 23 8.85 -7.16 6.18
C VAL A 23 8.06 -7.15 7.49
N GLU A 24 8.73 -7.23 8.64
CA GLU A 24 8.07 -7.16 9.95
C GLU A 24 7.39 -5.79 10.16
N LEU A 25 8.10 -4.69 9.87
CA LEU A 25 7.55 -3.34 9.98
C LEU A 25 6.36 -3.11 9.05
N GLU A 26 6.42 -3.60 7.82
CA GLU A 26 5.32 -3.51 6.86
C GLU A 26 4.09 -4.30 7.34
N GLN A 27 4.29 -5.49 7.90
CA GLN A 27 3.20 -6.28 8.47
C GLN A 27 2.56 -5.59 9.68
N GLU A 28 3.37 -5.05 10.59
CA GLU A 28 2.87 -4.29 11.74
C GLU A 28 2.07 -3.05 11.31
N MET A 29 2.59 -2.30 10.33
CA MET A 29 1.90 -1.16 9.74
C MET A 29 0.58 -1.58 9.09
N ALA A 30 0.58 -2.65 8.30
CA ALA A 30 -0.63 -3.16 7.66
C ALA A 30 -1.69 -3.57 8.68
N MET A 31 -1.30 -4.28 9.74
CA MET A 31 -2.23 -4.63 10.83
C MET A 31 -2.79 -3.39 11.53
N SER A 32 -1.95 -2.40 11.82
CA SER A 32 -2.41 -1.13 12.43
C SER A 32 -3.39 -0.40 11.52
N HIS A 33 -3.13 -0.32 10.22
CA HIS A 33 -4.05 0.31 9.27
C HIS A 33 -5.40 -0.43 9.19
N GLN A 34 -5.38 -1.77 9.21
CA GLN A 34 -6.61 -2.57 9.23
C GLN A 34 -7.43 -2.35 10.51
N GLU A 35 -6.79 -2.28 11.68
CA GLU A 35 -7.46 -1.97 12.94
C GLU A 35 -8.09 -0.57 12.90
N LYS A 36 -7.33 0.44 12.45
CA LYS A 36 -7.82 1.81 12.30
C LYS A 36 -9.02 1.90 11.35
N TYR A 37 -8.98 1.18 10.24
CA TYR A 37 -10.11 1.09 9.31
C TYR A 37 -11.33 0.42 9.95
N ALA A 38 -11.15 -0.70 10.65
CA ALA A 38 -12.26 -1.37 11.34
C ALA A 38 -12.91 -0.48 12.42
N LEU A 39 -12.12 0.33 13.14
CA LEU A 39 -12.64 1.33 14.09
C LEU A 39 -13.45 2.44 13.40
N LEU A 40 -13.06 2.82 12.18
CA LEU A 40 -13.83 3.78 11.38
C LEU A 40 -15.17 3.18 10.95
N GLU A 41 -15.16 1.94 10.44
CA GLU A 41 -16.39 1.23 10.07
C GLU A 41 -17.36 1.13 11.25
N ASP A 42 -16.89 0.71 12.43
CA ASP A 42 -17.71 0.65 13.65
C ASP A 42 -18.27 2.03 14.03
N SER A 43 -17.46 3.08 13.91
CA SER A 43 -17.90 4.46 14.17
C SER A 43 -19.00 4.91 13.19
N PHE A 44 -18.94 4.47 11.93
CA PHE A 44 -19.93 4.76 10.91
C PHE A 44 -21.22 3.96 11.08
N GLU A 45 -21.14 2.69 11.54
CA GLU A 45 -22.32 1.89 11.86
C GLU A 45 -23.18 2.53 12.97
N GLY A 46 -22.56 3.34 13.84
CA GLY A 46 -23.23 4.10 14.88
C GLY A 46 -23.93 5.40 14.42
N ALA A 47 -23.67 5.88 13.20
CA ALA A 47 -24.22 7.13 12.68
C ALA A 47 -25.58 6.93 11.99
N ALA A 48 -26.53 7.82 12.25
CA ALA A 48 -27.88 7.76 11.68
C ALA A 48 -28.06 8.59 10.40
N ASP A 49 -27.20 9.59 10.17
CA ASP A 49 -27.25 10.48 9.02
C ASP A 49 -25.86 11.01 8.63
N GLU A 50 -25.81 11.84 7.58
CA GLU A 50 -24.58 12.38 7.02
C GLU A 50 -23.84 13.31 8.00
N ASP A 51 -24.58 14.10 8.78
CA ASP A 51 -23.97 15.00 9.77
C ASP A 51 -23.31 14.18 10.90
N GLU A 52 -23.94 13.09 11.34
CA GLU A 52 -23.35 12.16 12.29
C GLU A 52 -22.14 11.39 11.71
N LEU A 53 -22.19 10.99 10.43
CA LEU A 53 -21.04 10.39 9.73
C LEU A 53 -19.86 11.35 9.66
N ARG A 54 -20.12 12.63 9.35
CA ARG A 54 -19.09 13.67 9.32
C ARG A 54 -18.42 13.82 10.68
N VAL A 55 -19.21 13.90 11.75
CA VAL A 55 -18.68 13.99 13.13
C VAL A 55 -17.90 12.73 13.52
N ALA A 56 -18.38 11.54 13.15
CA ALA A 56 -17.68 10.29 13.40
C ALA A 56 -16.32 10.26 12.68
N PHE A 57 -16.29 10.67 11.40
CA PHE A 57 -15.07 10.76 10.61
C PHE A 57 -14.07 11.77 11.19
N GLU A 58 -14.54 12.96 11.58
CA GLU A 58 -13.69 13.99 12.17
C GLU A 58 -13.02 13.54 13.47
N ARG A 59 -13.76 12.83 14.32
CA ARG A 59 -13.22 12.27 15.57
C ARG A 59 -12.18 11.20 15.28
N TRP A 60 -12.53 10.25 14.41
CA TRP A 60 -11.60 9.20 14.01
C TRP A 60 -10.33 9.79 13.38
N TYR A 61 -10.47 10.80 12.53
CA TYR A 61 -9.35 11.48 11.90
C TYR A 61 -8.45 12.14 12.94
N ALA A 62 -9.03 12.90 13.88
CA ALA A 62 -8.27 13.56 14.93
C ALA A 62 -7.46 12.57 15.79
N ASP A 63 -8.01 11.38 16.05
CA ASP A 63 -7.36 10.34 16.85
C ASP A 63 -6.26 9.58 16.07
N ASN A 64 -6.29 9.59 14.73
CA ASN A 64 -5.43 8.74 13.90
C ASN A 64 -4.51 9.49 12.92
N ALA A 65 -4.71 10.78 12.68
CA ALA A 65 -4.02 11.55 11.66
C ALA A 65 -2.49 11.58 11.85
N GLU A 66 -2.02 11.75 13.08
CA GLU A 66 -0.58 11.78 13.38
C GLU A 66 0.12 10.47 13.02
N ASP A 67 -0.55 9.34 13.25
CA ASP A 67 -0.03 8.01 12.95
C ASP A 67 -0.07 7.71 11.44
N LEU A 68 -1.14 8.13 10.77
CA LEU A 68 -1.34 7.89 9.34
C LEU A 68 -0.44 8.78 8.46
N LYS A 69 0.05 9.90 9.02
CA LYS A 69 0.91 10.87 8.32
C LYS A 69 0.33 11.30 6.97
N LEU A 70 -0.96 11.57 6.95
CA LEU A 70 -1.65 12.04 5.76
C LEU A 70 -1.29 13.51 5.52
N ASP A 71 -1.03 13.86 4.27
CA ASP A 71 -0.75 15.25 3.86
C ASP A 71 -2.02 16.09 3.65
N TYR A 72 -3.19 15.46 3.78
CA TYR A 72 -4.50 16.09 3.61
C TYR A 72 -5.13 16.39 4.94
N ASP A 73 -5.90 17.47 5.04
CA ASP A 73 -6.76 17.69 6.18
C ASP A 73 -8.08 16.90 6.09
N VAL A 74 -8.86 16.95 7.17
CA VAL A 74 -10.12 16.19 7.31
C VAL A 74 -11.23 16.69 6.38
N ASP A 75 -11.20 17.96 5.99
CA ASP A 75 -12.15 18.54 5.03
C ASP A 75 -11.77 18.07 3.62
N GLU A 76 -10.50 18.17 3.25
CA GLU A 76 -9.94 17.73 1.97
C GLU A 76 -10.18 16.23 1.71
N LEU A 77 -9.94 15.36 2.70
CA LEU A 77 -10.18 13.92 2.55
C LEU A 77 -11.65 13.58 2.32
N TRP A 78 -12.54 14.28 3.01
CA TRP A 78 -13.98 14.06 2.90
C TRP A 78 -14.53 14.54 1.57
N GLU A 79 -14.15 15.75 1.16
CA GLU A 79 -14.51 16.28 -0.15
C GLU A 79 -13.96 15.39 -1.27
N SER A 80 -12.70 14.97 -1.18
CA SER A 80 -12.09 14.06 -2.15
C SER A 80 -12.82 12.71 -2.25
N ALA A 81 -13.20 12.13 -1.11
CA ALA A 81 -13.96 10.89 -1.06
C ALA A 81 -15.33 10.99 -1.74
N LEU A 82 -16.03 12.12 -1.57
CA LEU A 82 -17.36 12.34 -2.15
C LEU A 82 -17.30 12.77 -3.63
N ASN A 83 -16.26 13.50 -4.02
CA ASN A 83 -16.06 13.97 -5.40
C ASN A 83 -15.45 12.90 -6.31
N GLY A 84 -15.01 11.77 -5.75
CA GLY A 84 -14.36 10.70 -6.51
C GLY A 84 -12.97 11.07 -7.03
N GLU A 85 -12.31 12.05 -6.40
CA GLU A 85 -10.96 12.53 -6.74
C GLU A 85 -9.84 11.59 -6.24
N TRP A 86 -10.11 10.30 -6.15
CA TRP A 86 -9.08 9.29 -5.90
C TRP A 86 -8.21 9.15 -7.15
N ASN A 87 -7.21 10.02 -7.30
CA ASN A 87 -6.21 9.91 -8.36
C ASN A 87 -4.90 9.35 -7.79
N TYR A 88 -4.68 8.06 -8.00
CA TYR A 88 -3.41 7.39 -7.68
C TYR A 88 -2.20 8.06 -8.36
N ASP A 89 -2.44 8.83 -9.45
CA ASP A 89 -1.39 9.56 -10.17
C ASP A 89 -0.89 10.81 -9.43
N ASN A 90 -1.60 11.33 -8.41
CA ASN A 90 -1.20 12.59 -7.78
C ASN A 90 0.08 12.44 -6.94
N TYR A 91 0.35 11.26 -6.38
CA TYR A 91 1.60 10.94 -5.70
C TYR A 91 2.75 10.55 -6.65
N SER A 92 2.44 10.13 -7.89
CA SER A 92 3.46 9.80 -8.90
C SER A 92 3.90 11.01 -9.73
N ARG A 93 3.11 12.09 -9.75
CA ARG A 93 3.38 13.26 -10.61
C ARG A 93 4.41 14.24 -10.05
N GLU A 94 4.61 14.29 -8.74
CA GLU A 94 5.67 15.12 -8.15
C GLU A 94 7.02 14.40 -8.02
N ALA A 95 7.08 13.10 -8.33
CA ALA A 95 8.31 12.30 -8.26
C ALA A 95 8.97 11.99 -9.62
N ASN A 96 8.33 12.32 -10.75
CA ASN A 96 8.81 11.99 -12.10
C ASN A 96 8.76 13.18 -13.05
N ASP A 97 9.46 14.28 -12.72
CA ASP A 97 9.77 15.32 -13.71
C ASP A 97 11.20 15.17 -14.27
N ASP A 98 11.76 13.97 -14.20
CA ASP A 98 12.91 13.57 -15.00
C ASP A 98 12.93 12.05 -15.21
N GLU A 99 13.21 11.65 -16.46
CA GLU A 99 13.55 10.30 -16.96
C GLU A 99 12.46 9.48 -17.69
N GLU A 100 12.34 9.85 -18.98
CA GLU A 100 12.36 8.99 -20.18
C GLU A 100 11.51 7.70 -20.24
N ASP A 101 10.40 7.82 -20.98
CA ASP A 101 9.92 6.92 -22.05
C ASP A 101 10.61 5.54 -22.13
N LEU A 102 10.05 4.55 -21.43
CA LEU A 102 10.38 3.14 -21.68
C LEU A 102 9.19 2.45 -22.35
N GLU A 103 9.42 2.14 -23.63
CA GLU A 103 8.52 1.45 -24.54
C GLU A 103 7.93 0.15 -23.95
N GLU A 104 6.65 -0.02 -24.22
CA GLU A 104 5.78 -1.14 -23.88
C GLU A 104 6.39 -2.50 -24.29
N ALA A 105 6.86 -3.28 -23.31
CA ALA A 105 7.34 -4.63 -23.55
C ALA A 105 6.16 -5.61 -23.71
N ASP A 106 5.88 -5.95 -24.97
CA ASP A 106 5.00 -7.00 -25.48
C ASP A 106 5.23 -8.35 -24.77
N THR A 107 4.43 -8.66 -23.75
CA THR A 107 4.44 -9.98 -23.10
C THR A 107 3.57 -10.96 -23.87
N VAL A 108 4.15 -11.57 -24.91
CA VAL A 108 3.62 -12.79 -25.53
C VAL A 108 3.93 -13.98 -24.62
N PHE A 109 3.02 -14.30 -23.69
CA PHE A 109 3.14 -15.53 -22.90
C PHE A 109 2.36 -16.67 -23.57
N SER A 110 3.16 -17.60 -24.09
CA SER A 110 2.89 -18.94 -24.64
C SER A 110 1.76 -19.72 -23.93
N ASP A 111 0.62 -19.92 -24.62
CA ASP A 111 -0.36 -20.97 -24.31
C ASP A 111 0.00 -22.22 -25.14
N SER A 112 0.95 -23.03 -24.65
CA SER A 112 1.11 -24.41 -25.11
C SER A 112 0.27 -25.29 -24.20
N LYS A 113 -0.98 -25.52 -24.60
CA LYS A 113 -1.82 -26.55 -24.00
C LYS A 113 -1.32 -27.92 -24.44
N ASP A 114 -0.89 -28.64 -23.42
CA ASP A 114 -0.54 -30.04 -23.31
C ASP A 114 -1.57 -30.95 -24.01
N ASP A 115 -1.05 -31.78 -24.93
CA ASP A 115 -1.74 -32.88 -25.61
C ASP A 115 -2.25 -33.90 -24.59
N SER A 116 -3.58 -34.06 -24.51
CA SER A 116 -4.20 -35.26 -23.92
C SER A 116 -4.85 -36.05 -25.04
N ASP A 117 -4.11 -37.02 -25.56
CA ASP A 117 -4.59 -38.10 -26.43
C ASP A 117 -5.58 -39.00 -25.65
N GLU A 118 -6.87 -38.94 -26.01
CA GLU A 118 -7.81 -40.05 -25.77
C GLU A 118 -8.19 -40.66 -27.14
N ASP A 119 -7.50 -41.74 -27.49
CA ASP A 119 -7.82 -42.64 -28.59
C ASP A 119 -9.01 -43.55 -28.21
N TYR A 120 -10.09 -43.44 -29.01
CA TYR A 120 -11.18 -44.41 -29.33
C TYR A 120 -12.01 -45.10 -28.24
#